data_AF-A0A9D6WS30-F1
#
_entry.id   AF-A0A9D6WS30-F1
#
_cell.length_a   1.000
_cell.length_b   1.000
_cell.length_c   1.000
_cell.angle_alpha   90.00
_cell.angle_beta   90.00
_cell.angle_gamma   90.00
#
_symmetry.space_group_name_H-M   'P 1'
#
loop_
_entity.id
_entity.type
_entity.pdbx_description
1 polymer ?
#
loop_
_entity_poly.entity_id
_entity_poly.type
_entity_poly.pdbx_seq_one_letter_code
_entity_poly.pdbx_strand_id
1 'polypeptide(L)'
;GSGGGVVNPDFPKLIAAKDRSTDNPQASPRVVMNSFYWKPPFKPAREEDLLSSLLTEKIGADKYPGDFVASANWPNVAPGKFGPINASSPKYVGDSVKKFIAMQPKPPVLWVRGSDDQIVSDNSFFDLGTLGKLGFVPGWPGDAVCPPQPMVAQTRKVLDQYAANGGKYWEKVVADTGHSPYIEKPAEFAAMLADHLRLA
;
A
#
# COMPACT_ATOMS: atom_id res chain seq x y z
N GLY A 1 -16.60 -1.58 0.87
CA GLY A 1 -16.07 -2.84 1.44
C GLY A 1 -14.57 -2.84 1.27
N SER A 2 -13.85 -3.67 2.03
CA SER A 2 -12.38 -3.71 2.08
C SER A 2 -11.90 -5.11 2.47
N GLY A 3 -10.58 -5.33 2.58
CA GLY A 3 -10.02 -6.60 3.06
C GLY A 3 -9.65 -7.58 1.94
N GLY A 4 -9.37 -8.83 2.31
CA GLY A 4 -8.84 -9.84 1.40
C GLY A 4 -9.68 -10.09 0.16
N GLY A 5 -11.01 -9.90 0.25
CA GLY A 5 -11.94 -10.09 -0.86
C GLY A 5 -11.85 -9.03 -1.96
N VAL A 6 -11.09 -7.95 -1.78
CA VAL A 6 -10.90 -6.91 -2.82
C VAL A 6 -9.66 -7.10 -3.67
N VAL A 7 -8.82 -8.09 -3.35
CA VAL A 7 -7.62 -8.41 -4.14
C VAL A 7 -8.04 -9.12 -5.42
N ASN A 8 -7.41 -8.76 -6.55
CA ASN A 8 -7.59 -9.48 -7.81
C ASN A 8 -7.33 -10.98 -7.57
N PRO A 9 -8.33 -11.86 -7.76
CA PRO A 9 -8.23 -13.26 -7.36
C PRO A 9 -7.18 -14.06 -8.13
N ASP A 10 -6.71 -13.58 -9.29
CA ASP A 10 -5.70 -14.28 -10.08
C ASP A 10 -4.28 -13.99 -9.61
N PHE A 11 -4.02 -12.82 -9.02
CA PHE A 11 -2.70 -12.46 -8.49
C PHE A 11 -2.21 -13.45 -7.42
N PRO A 12 -2.96 -13.76 -6.34
CA PRO A 12 -2.53 -14.76 -5.37
C PRO A 12 -2.44 -16.18 -5.97
N LYS A 13 -3.29 -16.55 -6.94
CA LYS A 13 -3.16 -17.86 -7.63
C LYS A 13 -1.84 -17.96 -8.39
N LEU A 14 -1.47 -16.91 -9.12
CA LEU A 14 -0.24 -16.87 -9.90
C LEU A 14 1.00 -16.81 -8.99
N ILE A 15 0.94 -16.12 -7.85
CA ILE A 15 1.99 -16.22 -6.83
C ILE A 15 2.13 -17.66 -6.30
N ALA A 16 1.02 -18.32 -5.95
CA ALA A 16 1.04 -19.69 -5.46
C ALA A 16 1.64 -20.67 -6.49
N ALA A 17 1.37 -20.44 -7.77
CA ALA A 17 1.91 -21.19 -8.89
C ALA A 17 3.39 -20.85 -9.22
N LYS A 18 3.99 -19.89 -8.50
CA LYS A 18 5.34 -19.35 -8.78
C LYS A 18 5.48 -18.81 -10.20
N ASP A 19 4.41 -18.23 -10.74
CA ASP A 19 4.39 -17.70 -12.10
C ASP A 19 5.39 -16.55 -12.26
N ARG A 20 6.23 -16.68 -13.30
CA ARG A 20 7.22 -15.66 -13.70
C ARG A 20 6.93 -15.06 -15.07
N SER A 21 5.84 -15.48 -15.70
CA SER A 21 5.45 -15.04 -17.04
C SER A 21 4.97 -13.58 -17.04
N THR A 22 4.63 -13.10 -18.22
CA THR A 22 3.93 -11.84 -18.43
C THR A 22 2.60 -12.05 -19.15
N ASP A 23 2.08 -13.28 -19.11
CA ASP A 23 0.95 -13.71 -19.94
C ASP A 23 -0.37 -13.10 -19.45
N ASN A 24 -0.49 -12.83 -18.15
CA ASN A 24 -1.61 -12.11 -17.58
C ASN A 24 -1.20 -10.65 -17.28
N PRO A 25 -1.56 -9.67 -18.13
CA PRO A 25 -1.12 -8.29 -17.95
C PRO A 25 -1.69 -7.61 -16.70
N GLN A 26 -2.71 -8.19 -16.06
CA GLN A 26 -3.35 -7.62 -14.87
C GLN A 26 -2.91 -8.28 -13.56
N ALA A 27 -2.39 -9.50 -13.62
CA ALA A 27 -2.15 -10.32 -12.43
C ALA A 27 -0.83 -11.10 -12.43
N SER A 28 -0.06 -11.14 -13.52
CA SER A 28 1.27 -11.74 -13.49
C SER A 28 2.14 -11.02 -12.45
N PRO A 29 2.77 -11.73 -11.50
CA PRO A 29 3.54 -11.12 -10.41
C PRO A 29 4.63 -10.18 -10.92
N ARG A 30 5.32 -10.57 -11.99
CA ARG A 30 6.32 -9.73 -12.66
C ARG A 30 5.72 -8.44 -13.23
N VAL A 31 4.55 -8.52 -13.86
CA VAL A 31 3.92 -7.36 -14.50
C VAL A 31 3.43 -6.37 -13.45
N VAL A 32 2.73 -6.84 -12.42
CA VAL A 32 2.27 -6.00 -11.30
C VAL A 32 3.45 -5.32 -10.62
N MET A 33 4.51 -6.07 -10.31
CA MET A 33 5.72 -5.54 -9.70
C MET A 33 6.36 -4.44 -10.56
N ASN A 34 6.60 -4.70 -11.84
CA ASN A 34 7.21 -3.72 -12.76
C ASN A 34 6.33 -2.51 -13.09
N SER A 35 5.02 -2.61 -12.86
CA SER A 35 4.08 -1.54 -13.17
C SER A 35 3.84 -0.61 -11.97
N PHE A 36 3.94 -1.13 -10.74
CA PHE A 36 3.47 -0.42 -9.56
C PHE A 36 4.49 -0.32 -8.41
N TYR A 37 5.45 -1.25 -8.28
CA TYR A 37 6.38 -1.23 -7.13
C TYR A 37 7.47 -0.16 -7.29
N TRP A 38 7.72 0.26 -8.52
CA TRP A 38 8.63 1.33 -8.92
C TRP A 38 8.05 2.03 -10.16
N LYS A 39 8.56 3.22 -10.49
CA LYS A 39 8.04 4.01 -11.61
C LYS A 39 8.52 3.46 -12.96
N PRO A 40 7.62 3.02 -13.87
CA PRO A 40 8.02 2.64 -15.22
C PRO A 40 8.69 3.81 -15.98
N PRO A 41 9.67 3.55 -16.86
CA PRO A 41 10.15 2.24 -17.31
C PRO A 41 11.34 1.69 -16.48
N PHE A 42 11.58 2.19 -15.26
CA PHE A 42 12.65 1.68 -14.41
C PHE A 42 12.50 0.17 -14.19
N LYS A 43 13.63 -0.53 -14.22
CA LYS A 43 13.72 -1.94 -13.81
C LYS A 43 14.96 -2.11 -12.94
N PRO A 44 14.80 -2.65 -11.71
CA PRO A 44 15.95 -2.87 -10.84
C PRO A 44 16.85 -3.97 -11.42
N ALA A 45 18.16 -3.83 -11.27
CA ALA A 45 19.13 -4.83 -11.71
C ALA A 45 18.89 -6.22 -11.09
N ARG A 46 18.25 -6.27 -9.91
CA ARG A 46 17.90 -7.49 -9.17
C ARG A 46 16.43 -7.90 -9.34
N GLU A 47 15.79 -7.60 -10.48
CA GLU A 47 14.38 -7.94 -10.74
C GLU A 47 14.06 -9.42 -10.42
N GLU A 48 14.91 -10.37 -10.85
CA GLU A 48 14.66 -11.80 -10.60
C GLU A 48 14.70 -12.19 -9.12
N ASP A 49 15.58 -11.56 -8.32
CA ASP A 49 15.65 -11.81 -6.89
C ASP A 49 14.42 -11.23 -6.18
N LEU A 50 14.02 -10.01 -6.57
CA LEU A 50 12.84 -9.34 -6.03
C LEU A 50 11.57 -10.12 -6.37
N LEU A 51 11.47 -10.62 -7.60
CA LEU A 51 10.39 -11.52 -8.01
C LEU A 51 10.43 -12.83 -7.21
N SER A 52 11.61 -13.42 -7.01
CA SER A 52 11.77 -14.62 -6.17
C SER A 52 11.25 -14.36 -4.75
N SER A 53 11.56 -13.20 -4.19
CA SER A 53 11.10 -12.76 -2.86
C SER A 53 9.58 -12.59 -2.82
N LEU A 54 8.98 -11.89 -3.78
CA LEU A 54 7.52 -11.75 -3.90
C LEU A 54 6.84 -13.12 -3.97
N LEU A 55 7.40 -14.05 -4.74
CA LEU A 55 6.86 -15.39 -4.89
C LEU A 55 6.98 -16.23 -3.61
N THR A 56 7.68 -15.80 -2.55
CA THR A 56 7.71 -16.52 -1.26
C THR A 56 6.45 -16.33 -0.42
N GLU A 57 5.56 -15.40 -0.79
CA GLU A 57 4.32 -15.13 -0.08
C GLU A 57 3.47 -16.40 0.09
N LYS A 58 2.95 -16.62 1.29
CA LYS A 58 2.06 -17.76 1.57
C LYS A 58 0.64 -17.37 1.20
N ILE A 59 0.00 -18.17 0.36
CA ILE A 59 -1.32 -17.88 -0.18
C ILE A 59 -2.38 -18.73 0.52
N GLY A 60 -3.47 -18.11 0.97
CA GLY A 60 -4.58 -18.81 1.61
C GLY A 60 -5.52 -17.89 2.37
N ALA A 61 -6.66 -18.46 2.78
CA ALA A 61 -7.68 -17.75 3.57
C ALA A 61 -7.17 -17.32 4.97
N ASP A 62 -6.18 -18.02 5.52
CA ASP A 62 -5.51 -17.67 6.78
C ASP A 62 -4.11 -17.06 6.56
N LYS A 63 -3.79 -16.68 5.32
CA LYS A 63 -2.53 -16.07 4.85
C LYS A 63 -2.85 -14.92 3.88
N TYR A 64 -2.03 -14.63 2.88
CA TYR A 64 -2.36 -13.61 1.87
C TYR A 64 -3.37 -14.14 0.84
N PRO A 65 -4.36 -13.35 0.39
CA PRO A 65 -4.69 -12.00 0.89
C PRO A 65 -5.48 -12.04 2.22
N GLY A 66 -6.08 -13.17 2.55
CA GLY A 66 -6.95 -13.38 3.69
C GLY A 66 -8.33 -13.87 3.28
N ASP A 67 -9.14 -14.25 4.27
CA ASP A 67 -10.55 -14.59 4.10
C ASP A 67 -11.39 -13.32 3.86
N PHE A 68 -12.69 -13.51 3.60
CA PHE A 68 -13.63 -12.40 3.49
C PHE A 68 -15.04 -12.88 3.84
N VAL A 69 -15.94 -11.94 4.08
CA VAL A 69 -17.37 -12.21 4.25
C VAL A 69 -18.18 -11.39 3.26
N ALA A 70 -19.35 -11.87 2.87
CA ALA A 70 -20.27 -11.14 2.02
C ALA A 70 -20.74 -9.85 2.71
N SER A 71 -21.01 -8.81 1.93
CA SER A 71 -21.55 -7.53 2.40
C SER A 71 -22.67 -7.03 1.51
N ALA A 72 -23.68 -6.40 2.11
CA ALA A 72 -24.67 -5.65 1.34
C ALA A 72 -24.09 -4.33 0.77
N ASN A 73 -22.99 -3.83 1.34
CA ASN A 73 -22.33 -2.62 0.88
C ASN A 73 -21.41 -2.94 -0.30
N TRP A 74 -21.35 -2.06 -1.30
CA TRP A 74 -20.38 -2.14 -2.39
C TRP A 74 -18.95 -2.24 -1.85
N PRO A 75 -18.04 -3.06 -2.43
CA PRO A 75 -18.17 -3.91 -3.63
C PRO A 75 -18.68 -5.33 -3.29
N ASN A 76 -19.59 -5.47 -2.33
CA ASN A 76 -20.21 -6.72 -1.90
C ASN A 76 -19.34 -7.67 -1.05
N VAL A 77 -18.16 -7.21 -0.61
CA VAL A 77 -17.29 -7.93 0.34
C VAL A 77 -16.86 -7.04 1.51
N ALA A 78 -16.63 -7.67 2.66
CA ALA A 78 -16.11 -7.05 3.87
C ALA A 78 -14.93 -7.89 4.44
N PRO A 79 -14.04 -7.26 5.24
CA PRO A 79 -12.85 -7.93 5.73
C PRO A 79 -13.19 -9.12 6.64
N GLY A 80 -12.53 -10.25 6.35
CA GLY A 80 -12.59 -11.49 7.13
C GLY A 80 -11.81 -11.40 8.44
N LYS A 81 -11.41 -12.56 9.00
CA LYS A 81 -10.68 -12.66 10.27
C LYS A 81 -9.16 -12.63 10.10
N PHE A 82 -8.64 -13.17 9.00
CA PHE A 82 -7.22 -13.51 8.83
C PHE A 82 -6.62 -12.86 7.59
N GLY A 83 -5.29 -12.78 7.55
CA GLY A 83 -4.55 -12.28 6.40
C GLY A 83 -4.22 -10.78 6.46
N PRO A 84 -3.11 -10.37 5.80
CA PRO A 84 -2.55 -9.03 5.93
C PRO A 84 -3.48 -7.94 5.36
N ILE A 85 -4.26 -8.22 4.32
CA ILE A 85 -5.17 -7.22 3.74
C ILE A 85 -6.37 -6.98 4.64
N ASN A 86 -6.81 -8.00 5.40
CA ASN A 86 -7.81 -7.79 6.44
C ASN A 86 -7.23 -6.97 7.59
N ALA A 87 -5.99 -7.23 8.00
CA ALA A 87 -5.34 -6.51 9.10
C ALA A 87 -5.19 -5.00 8.83
N SER A 88 -5.06 -4.57 7.58
CA SER A 88 -5.02 -3.14 7.20
C SER A 88 -6.40 -2.47 7.12
N SER A 89 -7.49 -3.23 7.27
CA SER A 89 -8.84 -2.68 7.17
C SER A 89 -9.27 -1.90 8.43
N PRO A 90 -10.28 -1.01 8.32
CA PRO A 90 -10.83 -0.29 9.48
C PRO A 90 -11.37 -1.20 10.60
N LYS A 91 -11.61 -2.49 10.32
CA LYS A 91 -12.03 -3.47 11.31
C LYS A 91 -10.99 -3.69 12.41
N TYR A 92 -9.70 -3.51 12.11
CA TYR A 92 -8.59 -3.83 13.02
C TYR A 92 -7.76 -2.63 13.47
N VAL A 93 -7.93 -1.45 12.85
CA VAL A 93 -7.14 -0.26 13.22
C VAL A 93 -7.37 0.17 14.67
N GLY A 94 -8.60 0.01 15.19
CA GLY A 94 -8.95 0.35 16.57
C GLY A 94 -8.59 1.80 16.95
N ASP A 95 -7.91 1.97 18.08
CA ASP A 95 -7.41 3.24 18.58
C ASP A 95 -5.93 3.49 18.27
N SER A 96 -5.31 2.67 17.40
CA SER A 96 -3.86 2.69 17.13
C SER A 96 -3.37 4.07 16.67
N VAL A 97 -4.14 4.76 15.83
CA VAL A 97 -3.83 6.13 15.38
C VAL A 97 -3.81 7.12 16.56
N LYS A 98 -4.80 7.04 17.46
CA LYS A 98 -4.86 7.89 18.65
C LYS A 98 -3.68 7.60 19.58
N LYS A 99 -3.36 6.32 19.78
CA LYS A 99 -2.21 5.88 20.59
C LYS A 99 -0.89 6.36 20.00
N PHE A 100 -0.69 6.27 18.69
CA PHE A 100 0.49 6.82 18.01
C PHE A 100 0.61 8.34 18.23
N ILE A 101 -0.48 9.08 18.02
CA ILE A 101 -0.51 10.54 18.25
C ILE A 101 -0.28 10.91 19.72
N ALA A 102 -0.65 10.06 20.68
CA ALA A 102 -0.49 10.32 22.11
C ALA A 102 0.79 9.72 22.72
N MET A 103 1.53 8.87 22.00
CA MET A 103 2.63 8.08 22.57
C MET A 103 3.73 8.94 23.22
N GLN A 104 4.38 8.38 24.23
CA GLN A 104 5.57 8.93 24.87
C GLN A 104 6.62 7.81 25.10
N PRO A 105 7.93 8.06 24.85
CA PRO A 105 8.49 9.29 24.27
C PRO A 105 8.02 9.51 22.82
N LYS A 106 8.28 10.72 22.28
CA LYS A 106 8.00 11.08 20.88
C LYS A 106 9.20 10.81 19.97
N PRO A 107 9.36 9.59 19.40
CA PRO A 107 10.45 9.35 18.46
C PRO A 107 10.32 10.26 17.22
N PRO A 108 11.42 10.83 16.71
CA PRO A 108 11.40 11.54 15.43
C PRO A 108 10.92 10.59 14.31
N VAL A 109 10.10 11.08 13.38
CA VAL A 109 9.56 10.28 12.26
C VAL A 109 10.11 10.78 10.93
N LEU A 110 10.78 9.91 10.17
CA LEU A 110 11.07 10.15 8.76
C LEU A 110 10.03 9.43 7.89
N TRP A 111 9.29 10.18 7.07
CA TRP A 111 8.39 9.63 6.07
C TRP A 111 8.96 9.88 4.68
N VAL A 112 9.50 8.82 4.06
CA VAL A 112 10.01 8.86 2.68
C VAL A 112 8.98 8.24 1.73
N ARG A 113 8.68 8.91 0.62
CA ARG A 113 7.79 8.40 -0.43
C ARG A 113 8.23 8.86 -1.81
N GLY A 114 7.82 8.14 -2.85
CA GLY A 114 7.94 8.63 -4.23
C GLY A 114 6.88 9.69 -4.56
N SER A 115 7.18 10.52 -5.57
CA SER A 115 6.20 11.46 -6.15
C SER A 115 5.15 10.80 -7.04
N ASP A 116 5.46 9.62 -7.57
CA ASP A 116 4.69 8.92 -8.62
C ASP A 116 4.16 7.56 -8.12
N ASP A 117 4.12 7.35 -6.81
CA ASP A 117 3.55 6.15 -6.20
C ASP A 117 2.07 5.99 -6.61
N GLN A 118 1.71 4.83 -7.15
CA GLN A 118 0.34 4.48 -7.54
C GLN A 118 -0.33 3.50 -6.56
N ILE A 119 0.42 2.97 -5.59
CA ILE A 119 -0.06 2.04 -4.56
C ILE A 119 -0.53 2.84 -3.34
N VAL A 120 0.30 3.74 -2.82
CA VAL A 120 -0.02 4.59 -1.66
C VAL A 120 -0.08 6.05 -2.10
N SER A 121 -1.23 6.46 -2.61
CA SER A 121 -1.44 7.81 -3.12
C SER A 121 -2.87 8.30 -2.89
N ASP A 122 -3.11 9.60 -3.10
CA ASP A 122 -4.44 10.17 -2.97
C ASP A 122 -5.42 9.72 -4.06
N ASN A 123 -4.90 9.11 -5.13
CA ASN A 123 -5.66 8.51 -6.23
C ASN A 123 -5.12 7.10 -6.51
N SER A 124 -4.99 6.29 -5.47
CA SER A 124 -4.39 4.95 -5.56
C SER A 124 -5.14 4.05 -6.53
N PHE A 125 -4.41 3.37 -7.42
CA PHE A 125 -4.96 2.33 -8.28
C PHE A 125 -5.27 1.03 -7.52
N PHE A 126 -4.94 0.98 -6.22
CA PHE A 126 -5.25 -0.12 -5.30
C PHE A 126 -6.40 0.24 -4.35
N ASP A 127 -6.98 1.44 -4.48
CA ASP A 127 -8.20 1.83 -3.81
C ASP A 127 -9.42 1.59 -4.70
N LEU A 128 -10.36 0.78 -4.22
CA LEU A 128 -11.60 0.54 -4.94
C LEU A 128 -12.43 1.81 -5.13
N GLY A 129 -12.44 2.75 -4.19
CA GLY A 129 -13.15 4.03 -4.37
C GLY A 129 -12.65 4.77 -5.61
N THR A 130 -11.33 4.86 -5.77
CA THR A 130 -10.67 5.40 -6.97
C THR A 130 -11.03 4.62 -8.23
N LEU A 131 -10.86 3.29 -8.23
CA LEU A 131 -11.16 2.46 -9.41
C LEU A 131 -12.63 2.52 -9.82
N GLY A 132 -13.55 2.54 -8.85
CA GLY A 132 -14.98 2.69 -9.07
C GLY A 132 -15.32 4.05 -9.70
N LYS A 133 -14.72 5.12 -9.19
CA LYS A 133 -14.88 6.48 -9.73
C LYS A 133 -14.36 6.61 -11.17
N LEU A 134 -13.28 5.92 -11.50
CA LEU A 134 -12.73 5.86 -12.85
C LEU A 134 -13.49 4.90 -13.79
N GLY A 135 -14.47 4.15 -13.28
CA GLY A 135 -15.29 3.23 -14.06
C GLY A 135 -14.66 1.85 -14.27
N PHE A 136 -13.55 1.53 -13.61
CA PHE A 136 -12.90 0.22 -13.71
C PHE A 136 -13.61 -0.85 -12.87
N VAL A 137 -14.34 -0.46 -11.83
CA VAL A 137 -15.13 -1.38 -10.99
C VAL A 137 -16.61 -1.01 -11.06
N PRO A 138 -17.47 -1.86 -11.63
CA PRO A 138 -18.88 -1.57 -11.80
C PRO A 138 -19.65 -1.35 -10.48
N GLY A 139 -20.76 -0.61 -10.58
CA GLY A 139 -21.71 -0.44 -9.48
C GLY A 139 -21.26 0.49 -8.35
N TRP A 140 -20.22 1.31 -8.57
CA TRP A 140 -19.75 2.28 -7.58
C TRP A 140 -20.86 3.28 -7.19
N PRO A 141 -21.16 3.44 -5.89
CA PRO A 141 -22.33 4.20 -5.42
C PRO A 141 -22.12 5.73 -5.37
N GLY A 142 -20.97 6.23 -5.84
CA GLY A 142 -20.65 7.66 -5.82
C GLY A 142 -19.89 8.13 -4.57
N ASP A 143 -19.37 9.35 -4.66
CA ASP A 143 -18.48 9.96 -3.65
C ASP A 143 -19.13 10.09 -2.26
N ALA A 144 -20.46 10.24 -2.19
CA ALA A 144 -21.17 10.38 -0.92
C ALA A 144 -21.15 9.08 -0.08
N VAL A 145 -20.99 7.92 -0.70
CA VAL A 145 -21.09 6.61 -0.05
C VAL A 145 -19.73 5.90 0.02
N CYS A 146 -18.95 5.95 -1.05
CA CYS A 146 -17.64 5.29 -1.12
C CYS A 146 -16.61 6.17 -1.83
N PRO A 147 -16.23 7.32 -1.25
CA PRO A 147 -15.25 8.21 -1.88
C PRO A 147 -13.88 7.53 -2.01
N PRO A 148 -13.06 7.94 -3.00
CA PRO A 148 -11.64 7.60 -3.04
C PRO A 148 -10.93 7.89 -1.71
N GLN A 149 -9.96 7.05 -1.33
CA GLN A 149 -9.18 7.24 -0.12
C GLN A 149 -7.94 8.14 -0.37
N PRO A 150 -7.87 9.34 0.23
CA PRO A 150 -6.71 10.22 0.04
C PRO A 150 -5.56 9.82 0.98
N MET A 151 -4.80 8.77 0.64
CA MET A 151 -3.82 8.13 1.55
C MET A 151 -2.67 9.04 1.99
N VAL A 152 -2.16 9.89 1.10
CA VAL A 152 -1.06 10.81 1.39
C VAL A 152 -1.56 11.95 2.27
N ALA A 153 -2.72 12.54 1.94
CA ALA A 153 -3.32 13.58 2.77
C ALA A 153 -3.71 13.06 4.17
N GLN A 154 -4.22 11.82 4.27
CA GLN A 154 -4.52 11.16 5.54
C GLN A 154 -3.26 10.94 6.39
N THR A 155 -2.20 10.40 5.80
CA THR A 155 -0.91 10.20 6.49
C THR A 155 -0.35 11.53 7.01
N ARG A 156 -0.34 12.57 6.16
CA ARG A 156 0.12 13.91 6.56
C ARG A 156 -0.68 14.47 7.72
N LYS A 157 -2.02 14.36 7.67
CA LYS A 157 -2.90 14.83 8.75
C LYS A 157 -2.59 14.16 10.10
N VAL A 158 -2.28 12.85 10.10
CA VAL A 158 -1.88 12.14 11.32
C VAL A 158 -0.53 12.63 11.83
N LEU A 159 0.44 12.84 10.94
CA LEU A 159 1.77 13.34 11.31
C LEU A 159 1.75 14.81 11.76
N ASP A 160 0.89 15.64 11.18
CA ASP A 160 0.64 17.01 11.65
C ASP A 160 0.08 17.04 13.07
N GLN A 161 -0.87 16.14 13.38
CA GLN A 161 -1.38 15.97 14.74
C GLN A 161 -0.31 15.44 15.70
N TYR A 162 0.54 14.52 15.23
CA TYR A 162 1.70 14.04 15.99
C TYR A 162 2.67 15.18 16.34
N ALA A 163 2.97 16.06 15.37
CA ALA A 163 3.81 17.24 15.56
C ALA A 163 3.18 18.28 16.49
N ALA A 164 1.88 18.56 16.33
CA ALA A 164 1.13 19.44 17.21
C ALA A 164 1.14 18.95 18.67
N ASN A 165 1.29 17.64 18.88
CA ASN A 165 1.42 17.00 20.19
C ASN A 165 2.89 16.84 20.67
N GLY A 166 3.80 17.67 20.16
CA GLY A 166 5.21 17.72 20.59
C GLY A 166 6.13 16.72 19.90
N GLY A 167 5.63 15.97 18.92
CA GLY A 167 6.46 15.15 18.05
C GLY A 167 7.18 15.95 16.97
N LYS A 168 8.03 15.27 16.19
CA LYS A 168 8.68 15.84 15.00
C LYS A 168 8.59 14.83 13.86
N TYR A 169 8.30 15.32 12.66
CA TYR A 169 8.39 14.49 11.46
C TYR A 169 8.99 15.27 10.29
N TRP A 170 9.55 14.53 9.32
CA TRP A 170 10.01 15.06 8.04
C TRP A 170 9.39 14.24 6.93
N GLU A 171 8.65 14.90 6.04
CA GLU A 171 8.24 14.32 4.77
C GLU A 171 9.35 14.53 3.73
N LYS A 172 9.81 13.43 3.13
CA LYS A 172 10.76 13.43 2.02
C LYS A 172 10.10 12.83 0.80
N VAL A 173 9.87 13.67 -0.20
CA VAL A 173 9.29 13.29 -1.47
C VAL A 173 10.41 13.12 -2.48
N VAL A 174 10.62 11.89 -2.93
CA VAL A 174 11.62 11.56 -3.92
C VAL A 174 10.99 11.75 -5.30
N ALA A 175 11.49 12.73 -6.05
CA ALA A 175 10.96 13.06 -7.37
C ALA A 175 11.18 11.91 -8.37
N ASP A 176 10.30 11.74 -9.37
CA ASP A 176 10.45 10.73 -10.43
C ASP A 176 10.67 9.32 -9.84
N THR A 177 9.81 8.91 -8.91
CA THR A 177 9.97 7.67 -8.12
C THR A 177 8.62 7.14 -7.71
N GLY A 178 8.44 5.82 -7.83
CA GLY A 178 7.21 5.12 -7.49
C GLY A 178 7.15 4.71 -6.02
N HIS A 179 6.64 3.51 -5.77
CA HIS A 179 6.38 3.01 -4.41
C HIS A 179 7.64 2.67 -3.61
N SER A 180 8.79 2.44 -4.27
CA SER A 180 10.00 1.92 -3.62
C SER A 180 11.23 2.83 -3.80
N PRO A 181 11.28 4.01 -3.15
CA PRO A 181 12.42 4.91 -3.24
C PRO A 181 13.77 4.29 -2.89
N TYR A 182 13.79 3.32 -1.96
CA TYR A 182 14.99 2.61 -1.54
C TYR A 182 15.53 1.63 -2.60
N ILE A 183 14.72 1.25 -3.60
CA ILE A 183 15.14 0.44 -4.76
C ILE A 183 15.51 1.36 -5.92
N GLU A 184 14.71 2.40 -6.18
CA GLU A 184 14.85 3.29 -7.33
C GLU A 184 16.02 4.28 -7.18
N LYS A 185 16.17 4.87 -6.00
CA LYS A 185 17.20 5.87 -5.68
C LYS A 185 17.89 5.52 -4.35
N PRO A 186 18.61 4.38 -4.28
CA PRO A 186 19.16 3.85 -3.04
C PRO A 186 20.14 4.81 -2.35
N ALA A 187 20.96 5.54 -3.11
CA ALA A 187 21.91 6.50 -2.54
C ALA A 187 21.19 7.70 -1.88
N GLU A 188 20.14 8.22 -2.52
CA GLU A 188 19.34 9.33 -1.99
C GLU A 188 18.59 8.88 -0.73
N PHE A 189 17.92 7.72 -0.78
CA PHE A 189 17.24 7.12 0.36
C PHE A 189 18.20 6.86 1.53
N ALA A 190 19.37 6.26 1.26
CA ALA A 190 20.36 5.95 2.29
C ALA A 190 20.91 7.21 2.97
N ALA A 191 21.13 8.30 2.22
CA ALA A 191 21.53 9.57 2.81
C ALA A 191 20.45 10.12 3.76
N MET A 192 19.19 10.14 3.33
CA MET A 192 18.06 10.58 4.16
C MET A 192 17.90 9.74 5.43
N LEU A 193 18.04 8.41 5.32
CA LEU A 193 17.99 7.51 6.47
C LEU A 193 19.16 7.74 7.42
N ALA A 194 20.39 7.84 6.90
CA ALA A 194 21.58 8.07 7.71
C ALA A 194 21.51 9.40 8.46
N ASP A 195 21.03 10.47 7.82
CA ASP A 195 20.81 11.76 8.48
C ASP A 195 19.76 11.66 9.58
N HIS A 196 18.67 10.94 9.35
CA HIS A 196 17.64 10.74 10.35
C HIS A 196 18.12 9.94 11.57
N LEU A 197 18.90 8.89 11.35
CA LEU A 197 19.45 8.06 12.44
C LEU A 197 20.45 8.82 13.33
N ARG A 198 21.03 9.94 12.84
CA ARG A 198 21.89 10.82 13.66
C ARG A 198 21.08 11.79 14.53
N LEU A 199 19.77 11.93 14.32
CA LEU A 199 18.88 12.79 15.10
C LEU A 199 18.27 12.09 16.32
N ALA A 200 18.31 10.75 16.34
CA ALA A 200 17.78 9.90 17.40
C ALA A 200 18.85 9.64 18.47
#